data_AF-R7BI08-F1
#
_entry.id   AF-R7BI08-F1
#
_cell.length_a   1.000
_cell.length_b   1.000
_cell.length_c   1.000
_cell.angle_alpha   90.00
_cell.angle_beta   90.00
_cell.angle_gamma   90.00
#
_symmetry.space_group_name_H-M   'P 1'
#
loop_
_entity.id
_entity.type
_entity.pdbx_description
1 polymer ?
#
loop_
_entity_poly.entity_id
_entity_poly.type
_entity_poly.pdbx_seq_one_letter_code
_entity_poly.pdbx_strand_id
1 'polypeptide(L)'
;MGLFIGGIIAGIVIIFLGFILAKSKNSKLWHILSVIGTGVLTVFIVLTISFCADNGKDYESPALVNTNWREQKTYSQDYQLNEETSICISTLDDLSGYAVYNTENGERIGTLACPNYQIGAGEQELKIADVNGDKSNDIGVIMQNSTVIWYKYSPNKEYSKDNPNGRFEAIG
;
A
#
# COMPACT_ATOMS: atom_id res chain seq x y z
N MET A 1 12.04 4.30 -7.26
CA MET A 1 12.99 5.31 -6.72
C MET A 1 13.93 5.87 -7.79
N GLY A 2 14.77 5.08 -8.46
CA GLY A 2 15.76 5.59 -9.43
C GLY A 2 15.19 6.37 -10.63
N LEU A 3 14.02 5.98 -11.14
CA LEU A 3 13.37 6.65 -12.28
C LEU A 3 12.89 8.08 -11.94
N PHE A 4 12.46 8.32 -10.71
CA PHE A 4 11.94 9.62 -10.25
C PHE A 4 13.07 10.64 -10.06
N ILE A 5 14.18 10.20 -9.49
CA ILE A 5 15.38 11.04 -9.29
C ILE A 5 15.94 11.47 -10.66
N GLY A 6 16.00 10.55 -11.63
CA GLY A 6 16.44 10.86 -12.99
C GLY A 6 15.58 11.92 -13.70
N GLY A 7 14.25 11.86 -13.53
CA GLY A 7 13.32 12.84 -14.12
C GLY A 7 13.46 14.25 -13.55
N ILE A 8 13.65 14.36 -12.22
CA ILE A 8 13.88 15.66 -11.56
C ILE A 8 15.21 16.28 -12.02
N ILE A 9 16.29 15.49 -12.10
CA ILE A 9 17.59 15.96 -12.59
C ILE A 9 17.49 16.43 -14.04
N ALA A 10 16.81 15.66 -14.91
CA ALA A 10 16.62 16.04 -16.31
C ALA A 10 15.84 17.36 -16.45
N GLY A 11 14.78 17.56 -15.65
CA GLY A 11 14.01 18.81 -15.63
C GLY A 11 14.87 20.03 -15.24
N ILE A 12 15.68 19.90 -14.19
CA ILE A 12 16.60 20.96 -13.73
C ILE A 12 17.63 21.30 -14.81
N VAL A 13 18.21 20.30 -15.48
CA VAL A 13 19.21 20.48 -16.53
C VAL A 13 18.63 21.23 -17.74
N ILE A 14 17.40 20.91 -18.16
CA ILE A 14 16.71 21.58 -19.27
C ILE A 14 16.43 23.06 -18.94
N ILE A 15 16.02 23.36 -17.70
CA ILE A 15 15.81 24.75 -17.25
C ILE A 15 17.13 25.53 -17.24
N PHE A 16 18.21 24.92 -16.76
CA PHE A 16 19.55 25.53 -16.76
C PHE A 16 20.05 25.82 -18.18
N LEU A 17 19.90 24.88 -19.11
CA LEU A 17 20.21 25.07 -20.54
C LEU A 17 19.38 26.21 -21.15
N GLY A 18 18.11 26.30 -20.79
CA GLY A 18 17.26 27.44 -21.13
C GLY A 18 17.89 28.75 -20.65
N PHE A 19 18.25 28.86 -19.38
CA PHE A 19 18.83 30.09 -18.82
C PHE A 19 20.13 30.53 -19.51
N ILE A 20 20.99 29.58 -19.88
CA ILE A 20 22.21 29.85 -20.65
C ILE A 20 21.88 30.38 -22.05
N LEU A 21 20.85 29.84 -22.71
CA LEU A 21 20.38 30.29 -24.02
C LEU A 21 19.64 31.64 -23.96
N ALA A 22 19.04 32.01 -22.83
CA ALA A 22 18.50 33.35 -22.62
C ALA A 22 19.60 34.42 -22.71
N LYS A 23 20.78 34.11 -22.18
CA LYS A 23 21.97 34.98 -22.25
C LYS A 23 22.48 35.16 -23.68
N SER A 24 22.24 34.21 -24.59
CA SER A 24 22.66 34.27 -26.00
C SER A 24 21.66 34.99 -26.93
N LYS A 25 20.64 35.67 -26.38
CA LYS A 25 19.58 36.44 -27.10
C LYS A 25 18.67 35.62 -28.04
N ASN A 26 18.67 34.29 -27.95
CA ASN A 26 17.79 33.45 -28.76
C ASN A 26 16.41 33.25 -28.08
N SER A 27 15.59 34.31 -28.09
CA SER A 27 14.39 34.45 -27.24
C SER A 27 13.34 33.36 -27.44
N LYS A 28 13.09 32.91 -28.68
CA LYS A 28 12.10 31.85 -28.96
C LYS A 28 12.51 30.50 -28.39
N LEU A 29 13.78 30.13 -28.53
CA LEU A 29 14.30 28.83 -28.08
C LEU A 29 14.33 28.75 -26.55
N TRP A 30 14.69 29.85 -25.87
CA TRP A 30 14.66 29.94 -24.42
C TRP A 30 13.24 29.70 -23.85
N HIS A 31 12.23 30.38 -24.41
CA HIS A 31 10.85 30.20 -23.95
C HIS A 31 10.38 28.76 -24.11
N ILE A 32 10.69 28.11 -25.23
CA ILE A 32 10.30 26.71 -25.49
C ILE A 32 10.95 25.77 -24.47
N LEU A 33 12.26 25.90 -24.24
CA LEU A 33 12.99 25.04 -23.29
C LEU A 33 12.55 25.27 -21.85
N SER A 34 12.27 26.51 -21.46
CA SER A 34 11.79 26.86 -20.12
C SER A 34 10.39 26.26 -19.85
N VAL A 35 9.48 26.35 -20.83
CA VAL A 35 8.13 25.77 -20.73
C VAL A 35 8.19 24.25 -20.64
N ILE A 36 9.00 23.59 -21.49
CA ILE A 36 9.17 22.13 -21.45
C ILE A 36 9.78 21.69 -20.12
N GLY A 37 10.86 22.34 -19.67
CA GLY A 37 11.53 22.01 -18.42
C GLY A 37 10.62 22.17 -17.20
N THR A 38 9.84 23.25 -17.17
CA THR A 38 8.85 23.48 -16.10
C THR A 38 7.76 22.40 -16.12
N GLY A 39 7.22 22.06 -17.31
CA GLY A 39 6.19 21.02 -17.43
C GLY A 39 6.66 19.65 -16.95
N VAL A 40 7.87 19.24 -17.34
CA VAL A 40 8.49 17.99 -16.87
C VAL A 40 8.65 18.02 -15.34
N LEU A 41 9.19 19.10 -14.80
CA LEU A 41 9.41 19.23 -13.36
C LEU A 41 8.09 19.15 -12.58
N THR A 42 7.04 19.86 -13.01
CA THR A 42 5.73 19.83 -12.34
C THR A 42 5.13 18.43 -12.34
N VAL A 43 5.17 17.71 -13.46
CA VAL A 43 4.64 16.33 -13.55
C VAL A 43 5.37 15.39 -12.59
N PHE A 44 6.70 15.46 -12.55
CA PHE A 44 7.49 14.61 -11.65
C PHE A 44 7.30 14.97 -10.17
N ILE A 45 7.12 16.25 -9.83
CA ILE A 45 6.78 16.67 -8.47
C ILE A 45 5.43 16.11 -8.04
N VAL A 46 4.38 16.25 -8.88
CA VAL A 46 3.05 15.73 -8.59
C VAL A 46 3.09 14.21 -8.41
N LEU A 47 3.75 13.48 -9.32
CA LEU A 47 3.93 12.03 -9.20
C LEU A 47 4.68 11.63 -7.92
N THR A 48 5.70 12.38 -7.52
CA THR A 48 6.44 12.10 -6.29
C THR A 48 5.56 12.33 -5.06
N ILE A 49 4.78 13.42 -5.03
CA ILE A 49 3.83 13.71 -3.94
C ILE A 49 2.76 12.62 -3.87
N SER A 50 2.16 12.22 -5.00
CA SER A 50 1.18 11.12 -5.05
C SER A 50 1.76 9.80 -4.55
N PHE A 51 2.99 9.46 -4.97
CA PHE A 51 3.67 8.25 -4.50
C PHE A 51 3.98 8.33 -3.00
N CYS A 52 4.41 9.48 -2.48
CA CYS A 52 4.61 9.67 -1.04
C CYS A 52 3.29 9.61 -0.25
N ALA A 53 2.19 10.13 -0.80
CA ALA A 53 0.88 10.06 -0.17
C ALA A 53 0.36 8.62 -0.08
N ASP A 54 0.61 7.78 -1.10
CA ASP A 54 0.22 6.37 -1.07
C ASP A 54 1.08 5.52 -0.12
N ASN A 55 2.37 5.83 0.02
CA ASN A 55 3.24 5.14 0.99
C ASN A 55 3.05 5.63 2.44
N GLY A 56 2.41 6.79 2.62
CA GLY A 56 2.14 7.41 3.93
C GLY A 56 0.73 7.16 4.45
N LYS A 57 -0.07 6.31 3.79
CA LYS A 57 -1.35 5.86 4.35
C LYS A 57 -1.06 4.98 5.56
N ASP A 58 -1.06 5.58 6.74
CA ASP A 58 -1.26 4.84 7.98
C ASP A 58 -2.63 4.16 7.82
N TYR A 59 -2.63 2.86 7.56
CA TYR A 59 -3.85 2.06 7.60
C TYR A 59 -4.28 1.97 9.05
N GLU A 60 -4.87 3.05 9.56
CA GLU A 60 -5.41 3.11 10.91
C GLU A 60 -6.58 2.13 10.97
N SER A 61 -6.36 1.08 11.75
CA SER A 61 -7.42 0.27 12.34
C SER A 61 -7.36 0.60 13.82
N PRO A 62 -8.50 0.69 14.54
CA PRO A 62 -8.49 0.89 15.98
C PRO A 62 -7.50 -0.09 16.60
N ALA A 63 -6.48 0.48 17.25
CA ALA A 63 -5.43 -0.31 17.86
C ALA A 63 -6.10 -1.18 18.95
N LEU A 64 -5.94 -2.50 18.86
CA LEU A 64 -6.44 -3.47 19.84
C LEU A 64 -5.58 -3.44 21.12
N VAL A 65 -5.23 -2.26 21.61
CA VAL A 65 -4.29 -2.07 22.70
C VAL A 65 -5.04 -2.12 24.03
N ASN A 66 -4.67 -3.09 24.87
CA ASN A 66 -4.98 -3.12 26.30
C ASN A 66 -6.45 -3.30 26.70
N THR A 67 -7.24 -3.99 25.87
CA THR A 67 -8.58 -4.50 26.19
C THR A 67 -8.74 -5.91 25.62
N ASN A 68 -9.69 -6.70 26.11
CA ASN A 68 -10.02 -8.01 25.52
C ASN A 68 -10.48 -7.79 24.09
N TRP A 69 -9.54 -7.85 23.14
CA TRP A 69 -9.73 -7.40 21.77
C TRP A 69 -10.75 -8.26 20.99
N ARG A 70 -11.00 -9.48 21.49
CA ARG A 70 -12.10 -10.36 21.06
C ARG A 70 -13.50 -9.82 21.38
N GLU A 71 -13.62 -8.89 22.33
CA GLU A 71 -14.89 -8.25 22.71
C GLU A 71 -15.14 -6.94 21.93
N GLN A 72 -14.21 -6.53 21.07
CA GLN A 72 -14.41 -5.35 20.25
C GLN A 72 -15.36 -5.66 19.08
N LYS A 73 -16.26 -4.73 18.78
CA LYS A 73 -17.29 -4.88 17.73
C LYS A 73 -16.73 -5.14 16.32
N THR A 74 -15.44 -4.92 16.10
CA THR A 74 -14.78 -5.10 14.81
C THR A 74 -14.02 -6.42 14.70
N TYR A 75 -13.93 -7.21 15.77
CA TYR A 75 -13.37 -8.56 15.71
C TYR A 75 -14.24 -9.45 14.82
N SER A 76 -13.58 -10.16 13.91
CA SER A 76 -14.20 -11.14 13.03
C SER A 76 -14.46 -12.47 13.76
N GLN A 77 -13.86 -13.54 13.24
CA GLN A 77 -13.63 -14.82 13.88
C GLN A 77 -12.13 -15.15 13.82
N ASP A 78 -11.75 -16.28 14.40
CA ASP A 78 -10.40 -16.85 14.29
C ASP A 78 -10.27 -17.63 12.96
N TYR A 79 -9.23 -17.33 12.19
CA TYR A 79 -8.87 -18.00 10.96
C TYR A 79 -7.52 -18.70 11.13
N GLN A 80 -7.50 -20.01 10.92
CA GLN A 80 -6.29 -20.81 11.07
C GLN A 80 -5.40 -20.71 9.82
N LEU A 81 -4.18 -20.21 9.98
CA LEU A 81 -3.19 -20.16 8.89
C LEU A 81 -2.35 -21.45 8.85
N ASN A 82 -1.91 -21.94 9.99
CA ASN A 82 -1.16 -23.20 10.13
C ASN A 82 -1.37 -23.75 11.56
N GLU A 83 -0.68 -24.81 11.98
CA GLU A 83 -0.87 -25.41 13.32
C GLU A 83 -0.57 -24.45 14.49
N GLU A 84 0.27 -23.44 14.28
CA GLU A 84 0.77 -22.55 15.33
C GLU A 84 0.13 -21.15 15.28
N THR A 85 -0.35 -20.71 14.11
CA THR A 85 -0.82 -19.35 13.88
C THR A 85 -2.31 -19.34 13.54
N SER A 86 -3.06 -18.62 14.36
CA SER A 86 -4.42 -18.19 14.07
C SER A 86 -4.51 -16.66 14.10
N ILE A 87 -5.37 -16.12 13.25
CA ILE A 87 -5.51 -14.68 13.03
C ILE A 87 -6.96 -14.24 13.08
N CYS A 88 -7.18 -12.97 13.35
CA CYS A 88 -8.46 -12.31 13.14
C CYS A 88 -8.25 -11.01 12.37
N ILE A 89 -9.33 -10.50 11.80
CA ILE A 89 -9.30 -9.28 11.02
C ILE A 89 -10.23 -8.22 11.61
N SER A 90 -9.89 -6.97 11.31
CA SER A 90 -10.75 -5.80 11.51
C SER A 90 -10.79 -5.02 10.20
N THR A 91 -11.97 -4.56 9.82
CA THR A 91 -12.15 -3.69 8.66
C THR A 91 -11.42 -2.37 8.89
N LEU A 92 -10.72 -1.86 7.87
CA LEU A 92 -10.12 -0.53 7.90
C LEU A 92 -11.19 0.54 7.73
N ASP A 93 -10.99 1.71 8.37
CA ASP A 93 -11.99 2.79 8.40
C ASP A 93 -12.37 3.32 7.01
N ASP A 94 -11.45 3.23 6.04
CA ASP A 94 -11.64 3.69 4.65
C ASP A 94 -12.13 2.58 3.70
N LEU A 95 -12.42 1.37 4.22
CA LEU A 95 -12.79 0.18 3.44
C LEU A 95 -11.74 -0.19 2.38
N SER A 96 -10.48 0.19 2.59
CA SER A 96 -9.37 -0.20 1.72
C SER A 96 -8.81 -1.59 2.03
N GLY A 97 -9.45 -2.36 2.91
CA GLY A 97 -9.02 -3.71 3.27
C GLY A 97 -9.19 -4.02 4.75
N TYR A 98 -8.29 -4.85 5.26
CA TYR A 98 -8.36 -5.36 6.64
C TYR A 98 -7.02 -5.21 7.37
N ALA A 99 -7.06 -4.83 8.64
CA ALA A 99 -5.95 -5.06 9.56
C ALA A 99 -6.01 -6.49 10.09
N VAL A 100 -4.85 -7.13 10.22
CA VAL A 100 -4.72 -8.53 10.67
C VAL A 100 -4.01 -8.59 12.00
N TYR A 101 -4.58 -9.35 12.93
CA TYR A 101 -4.08 -9.51 14.29
C TYR A 101 -3.86 -10.98 14.62
N ASN A 102 -2.82 -11.27 15.39
CA ASN A 102 -2.59 -12.59 15.96
C ASN A 102 -3.58 -12.83 17.10
N THR A 103 -4.26 -13.98 17.07
CA THR A 103 -5.33 -14.28 18.01
C THR A 103 -4.88 -14.76 19.38
N GLU A 104 -3.59 -15.01 19.55
CA GLU A 104 -3.00 -15.39 20.84
C GLU A 104 -2.76 -14.17 21.72
N ASN A 105 -2.18 -13.11 21.14
CA ASN A 105 -1.70 -11.94 21.88
C ASN A 105 -2.37 -10.61 21.46
N GLY A 106 -3.19 -10.60 20.40
CA GLY A 106 -3.83 -9.40 19.87
C GLY A 106 -2.91 -8.46 19.09
N GLU A 107 -1.68 -8.89 18.80
CA GLU A 107 -0.69 -8.10 18.09
C GLU A 107 -1.07 -7.94 16.61
N ARG A 108 -0.95 -6.72 16.07
CA ARG A 108 -1.12 -6.51 14.64
C ARG A 108 0.08 -7.08 13.88
N ILE A 109 -0.18 -8.04 12.99
CA ILE A 109 0.84 -8.75 12.21
C ILE A 109 0.82 -8.42 10.71
N GLY A 110 -0.13 -7.60 10.27
CA GLY A 110 -0.15 -7.10 8.90
C GLY A 110 -1.42 -6.36 8.51
N THR A 111 -1.51 -6.08 7.21
CA THR A 111 -2.64 -5.41 6.56
C THR A 111 -2.89 -6.07 5.21
N LEU A 112 -4.13 -6.43 4.92
CA LEU A 112 -4.57 -6.94 3.62
C LEU A 112 -5.06 -5.75 2.79
N ALA A 113 -4.13 -4.98 2.25
CA ALA A 113 -4.43 -3.75 1.53
C ALA A 113 -5.00 -4.02 0.13
N CYS A 114 -6.17 -3.44 -0.14
CA CYS A 114 -6.99 -3.57 -1.35
C CYS A 114 -7.09 -2.21 -2.08
N PRO A 115 -5.98 -1.59 -2.53
CA PRO A 115 -5.92 -0.16 -2.89
C PRO A 115 -6.78 0.26 -4.10
N ASN A 116 -7.23 -0.68 -4.93
CA ASN A 116 -8.03 -0.40 -6.12
C ASN A 116 -9.49 -0.88 -6.02
N TYR A 117 -9.88 -1.44 -4.86
CA TYR A 117 -11.16 -2.12 -4.71
C TYR A 117 -11.75 -1.83 -3.33
N GLN A 118 -13.02 -1.45 -3.28
CA GLN A 118 -13.74 -1.38 -2.01
C GLN A 118 -14.14 -2.80 -1.60
N ILE A 119 -13.83 -3.16 -0.35
CA ILE A 119 -14.40 -4.35 0.27
C ILE A 119 -15.89 -4.11 0.56
N GLY A 120 -16.70 -5.17 0.54
CA GLY A 120 -18.11 -5.07 0.88
C GLY A 120 -18.27 -4.76 2.37
N ALA A 121 -19.16 -3.84 2.75
CA ALA A 121 -19.49 -3.53 4.15
C ALA A 121 -20.35 -4.63 4.83
N GLY A 122 -20.43 -5.83 4.24
CA GLY A 122 -21.23 -6.96 4.71
C GLY A 122 -20.45 -7.91 5.63
N GLU A 123 -21.00 -9.11 5.86
CA GLU A 123 -20.33 -10.16 6.62
C GLU A 123 -18.93 -10.41 6.03
N GLN A 124 -17.92 -10.36 6.91
CA GLN A 124 -16.51 -10.42 6.55
C GLN A 124 -16.14 -11.86 6.16
N GLU A 125 -16.46 -12.27 4.94
CA GLU A 125 -16.07 -13.58 4.43
C GLU A 125 -14.69 -13.52 3.78
N LEU A 126 -13.68 -14.00 4.51
CA LEU A 126 -12.39 -14.36 3.93
C LEU A 126 -12.44 -15.79 3.41
N LYS A 127 -11.71 -16.07 2.33
CA LYS A 127 -11.37 -17.43 1.91
C LYS A 127 -10.05 -17.84 2.53
N ILE A 128 -9.98 -19.06 3.03
CA ILE A 128 -8.77 -19.64 3.60
C ILE A 128 -8.44 -20.90 2.82
N ALA A 129 -7.28 -20.92 2.17
CA ALA A 129 -6.81 -22.08 1.41
C ALA A 129 -5.31 -21.94 1.15
N ASP A 130 -4.58 -23.05 1.19
CA ASP A 130 -3.22 -23.12 0.62
C ASP A 130 -3.33 -23.09 -0.91
N VAL A 131 -3.15 -21.92 -1.53
CA VAL A 131 -3.23 -21.76 -2.99
C VAL A 131 -1.85 -21.84 -3.65
N ASN A 132 -0.78 -21.72 -2.88
CA ASN A 132 0.59 -21.66 -3.39
C ASN A 132 1.38 -22.98 -3.18
N GLY A 133 0.87 -23.91 -2.37
CA GLY A 133 1.44 -25.23 -2.08
C GLY A 133 2.50 -25.26 -0.98
N ASP A 134 2.63 -24.21 -0.16
CA ASP A 134 3.64 -24.10 0.90
C ASP A 134 3.21 -24.71 2.24
N LYS A 135 2.03 -25.34 2.29
CA LYS A 135 1.42 -25.97 3.48
C LYS A 135 0.97 -24.98 4.56
N SER A 136 0.98 -23.68 4.28
CA SER A 136 0.28 -22.67 5.06
C SER A 136 -0.94 -22.20 4.29
N ASN A 137 -2.04 -21.93 4.99
CA ASN A 137 -3.19 -21.33 4.33
C ASN A 137 -2.91 -19.87 3.99
N ASP A 138 -3.26 -19.51 2.76
CA ASP A 138 -3.30 -18.15 2.26
C ASP A 138 -4.69 -17.54 2.51
N ILE A 139 -4.76 -16.20 2.46
CA ILE A 139 -5.98 -15.44 2.73
C ILE A 139 -6.51 -14.83 1.44
N GLY A 140 -7.72 -15.19 1.05
CA GLY A 140 -8.47 -14.60 -0.04
C GLY A 140 -9.44 -13.54 0.45
N VAL A 141 -9.20 -12.28 0.09
CA VAL A 141 -10.13 -11.17 0.34
C VAL A 141 -11.13 -11.07 -0.80
N ILE A 142 -12.43 -11.17 -0.50
CA ILE A 142 -13.51 -11.05 -1.48
C ILE A 142 -13.88 -9.57 -1.65
N MET A 143 -13.80 -9.10 -2.89
CA MET A 143 -14.16 -7.72 -3.27
C MET A 143 -15.66 -7.59 -3.59
N GLN A 144 -16.17 -6.36 -3.63
CA GLN A 144 -17.56 -6.08 -4.04
C GLN A 144 -17.93 -6.62 -5.44
N ASN A 145 -16.97 -6.67 -6.37
CA ASN A 145 -17.17 -7.22 -7.71
C ASN A 145 -16.98 -8.76 -7.77
N SER A 146 -16.95 -9.43 -6.63
CA SER A 146 -16.71 -10.88 -6.48
C SER A 146 -15.33 -11.37 -6.91
N THR A 147 -14.39 -10.47 -7.25
CA THR A 147 -12.98 -10.82 -7.42
C THR A 147 -12.37 -11.19 -6.06
N VAL A 148 -11.45 -12.15 -6.05
CA VAL A 148 -10.69 -12.51 -4.84
C VAL A 148 -9.24 -12.10 -5.03
N ILE A 149 -8.70 -11.32 -4.10
CA ILE A 149 -7.25 -11.09 -4.01
C ILE A 149 -6.69 -12.04 -2.95
N TRP A 150 -5.74 -12.86 -3.35
CA TRP A 150 -5.07 -13.79 -2.45
C TRP A 150 -3.80 -13.17 -1.87
N TYR A 151 -3.54 -13.44 -0.60
CA TYR A 151 -2.34 -13.04 0.11
C TYR A 151 -1.71 -14.25 0.74
N LYS A 152 -0.45 -14.51 0.40
CA LYS A 152 0.32 -15.57 1.05
C LYS A 152 0.78 -15.17 2.44
N TYR A 153 0.76 -16.13 3.34
CA TYR A 153 1.29 -15.96 4.69
C TYR A 153 2.80 -16.27 4.72
N SER A 154 3.59 -15.25 5.01
CA SER A 154 5.05 -15.29 5.10
C SER A 154 5.47 -15.02 6.55
N PRO A 155 5.59 -16.05 7.42
CA PRO A 155 5.86 -15.88 8.86
C PRO A 155 7.21 -15.20 9.15
N ASN A 156 8.15 -15.25 8.21
CA ASN A 156 9.49 -14.65 8.34
C ASN A 156 9.50 -13.13 8.16
N LYS A 157 8.37 -12.51 7.85
CA LYS A 157 8.25 -11.05 7.73
C LYS A 157 7.62 -10.45 8.98
N GLU A 158 7.90 -9.18 9.22
CA GLU A 158 7.33 -8.45 10.34
C GLU A 158 6.53 -7.25 9.86
N TYR A 159 5.45 -6.96 10.59
CA TYR A 159 4.69 -5.75 10.41
C TYR A 159 5.46 -4.54 10.91
N SER A 160 5.53 -3.51 10.08
CA SER A 160 6.07 -2.21 10.44
C SER A 160 5.40 -1.13 9.61
N LYS A 161 5.62 0.14 9.95
CA LYS A 161 5.12 1.25 9.11
C LYS A 161 5.68 1.21 7.68
N ASP A 162 6.92 0.77 7.52
CA ASP A 162 7.59 0.63 6.22
C ASP A 162 7.19 -0.67 5.49
N ASN A 163 6.62 -1.64 6.20
CA ASN A 163 6.05 -2.88 5.67
C ASN A 163 4.62 -3.09 6.21
N PRO A 164 3.63 -2.30 5.74
CA PRO A 164 2.29 -2.33 6.29
C PRO A 164 1.57 -3.66 6.06
N ASN A 165 1.96 -4.40 5.02
CA ASN A 165 1.43 -5.74 4.76
C ASN A 165 1.99 -6.79 5.74
N GLY A 166 3.10 -6.49 6.42
CA GLY A 166 3.69 -7.33 7.44
C GLY A 166 4.00 -8.75 6.95
N ARG A 167 3.33 -9.73 7.56
CA ARG A 167 3.43 -11.15 7.22
C ARG A 167 2.69 -11.55 5.95
N PHE A 168 2.08 -10.63 5.22
CA PHE A 168 1.24 -10.95 4.06
C PHE A 168 1.82 -10.39 2.76
N GLU A 169 1.72 -11.15 1.68
CA GLU A 169 2.14 -10.71 0.34
C GLU A 169 1.08 -11.08 -0.68
N ALA A 170 0.66 -10.13 -1.51
CA ALA A 170 -0.33 -10.42 -2.56
C ALA A 170 0.21 -11.44 -3.56
N ILE A 171 -0.63 -12.42 -3.91
CA ILE A 171 -0.39 -13.40 -4.97
C ILE A 171 -1.04 -12.83 -6.23
N GLY A 172 -0.22 -12.57 -7.25
CA GLY A 172 -0.65 -12.02 -8.54
C GLY A 172 -1.03 -13.10 -9.54
#